data_AF-H1KYY8-F1
#
_entry.id   AF-H1KYY8-F1
#
_cell.length_a   1.000
_cell.length_b   1.000
_cell.length_c   1.000
_cell.angle_alpha   90.00
_cell.angle_beta   90.00
_cell.angle_gamma   90.00
#
_symmetry.space_group_name_H-M   'P 1'
#
loop_
_entity.id
_entity.type
_entity.pdbx_description
1 polymer ?
#
loop_
_entity_poly.entity_id
_entity_poly.type
_entity_poly.pdbx_seq_one_letter_code
_entity_poly.pdbx_strand_id
1 'polypeptide(L)'
;MLKLISHKRGQITLDAILAAMFLLIVSAFIYYNVFNTIDQLKDSEIANRAYAIADVFENYALIAYSKDVSINTTFEPMGTKTYTIYFADKKVVVDSEKTITFIPTNDGVKVEGDVESSGSYVNGIRVDFGDFYVDKELSIYIK
;
A
#
# COMPACT_ATOMS: atom_id res chain seq x y z
N MET A 1 -31.58 2.92 -68.35
CA MET A 1 -31.44 3.89 -67.25
C MET A 1 -31.25 3.11 -65.95
N LEU A 2 -30.02 2.68 -65.67
CA LEU A 2 -29.66 1.84 -64.51
C LEU A 2 -28.59 2.59 -63.73
N LYS A 3 -29.02 3.44 -62.80
CA LYS A 3 -28.08 4.17 -61.93
C LYS A 3 -28.69 4.33 -60.55
N LEU A 4 -27.87 4.01 -59.53
CA LEU A 4 -27.90 4.51 -58.15
C LEU A 4 -28.54 3.69 -57.01
N ILE A 5 -29.13 2.50 -57.22
CA ILE A 5 -29.65 1.74 -56.06
C ILE A 5 -28.53 1.11 -55.21
N SER A 6 -27.42 0.68 -55.84
CA SER A 6 -26.29 0.04 -55.14
C SER A 6 -25.48 1.00 -54.25
N HIS A 7 -25.40 2.30 -54.62
CA HIS A 7 -24.49 3.24 -53.97
C HIS A 7 -24.92 3.60 -52.53
N LYS A 8 -26.23 3.70 -52.27
CA LYS A 8 -26.77 4.02 -50.93
C LYS A 8 -26.54 2.90 -49.91
N ARG A 9 -26.60 1.63 -50.32
CA ARG A 9 -26.39 0.49 -49.40
C ARG A 9 -24.92 0.36 -48.99
N GLY A 10 -23.97 0.56 -49.92
CA GLY A 10 -22.54 0.53 -49.61
C GLY A 10 -22.13 1.61 -48.61
N GLN A 11 -22.68 2.83 -48.75
CA GLN A 11 -22.43 3.93 -47.82
C GLN A 11 -22.96 3.65 -46.41
N ILE A 12 -24.19 3.13 -46.28
CA ILE A 12 -24.76 2.73 -44.97
C ILE A 12 -23.91 1.64 -44.29
N THR A 13 -23.35 0.71 -45.08
CA THR A 13 -22.51 -0.36 -44.53
C THR A 13 -21.15 0.16 -44.08
N LEU A 14 -20.56 1.09 -44.83
CA LEU A 14 -19.32 1.78 -44.46
C LEU A 14 -19.51 2.60 -43.18
N ASP A 15 -20.61 3.36 -43.08
CA ASP A 15 -20.93 4.17 -41.91
C ASP A 15 -21.11 3.30 -40.65
N ALA A 16 -21.74 2.13 -40.80
CA ALA A 16 -21.89 1.17 -39.70
C ALA A 16 -20.54 0.59 -39.24
N ILE A 17 -19.64 0.25 -40.17
CA ILE A 17 -18.30 -0.21 -39.85
C ILE A 17 -17.50 0.89 -39.15
N LEU A 18 -17.57 2.12 -39.66
CA LEU A 18 -16.89 3.27 -39.06
C LEU A 18 -17.40 3.56 -37.66
N ALA A 19 -18.71 3.50 -37.45
CA ALA A 19 -19.33 3.67 -36.13
C ALA A 19 -18.90 2.58 -35.15
N ALA A 20 -18.84 1.33 -35.59
CA ALA A 20 -18.35 0.22 -34.77
C ALA A 20 -16.86 0.38 -34.41
N MET A 21 -16.02 0.76 -35.37
CA MET A 21 -14.60 1.06 -35.11
C MET A 21 -14.44 2.22 -34.13
N PHE A 22 -15.22 3.29 -34.28
CA PHE A 22 -15.19 4.43 -33.37
C PHE A 22 -15.61 4.02 -31.96
N LEU A 23 -16.69 3.25 -31.82
CA LEU A 23 -17.13 2.70 -30.53
C LEU A 23 -16.04 1.84 -29.87
N LEU A 24 -15.34 1.01 -30.64
CA LEU A 24 -14.24 0.19 -30.13
C LEU A 24 -13.09 1.06 -29.64
N ILE A 25 -12.71 2.10 -30.38
CA ILE A 25 -11.64 3.03 -29.99
C ILE A 25 -12.02 3.78 -28.70
N VAL A 26 -13.23 4.32 -28.63
CA VAL A 26 -13.72 5.03 -27.44
C VAL A 26 -13.78 4.07 -26.24
N SER A 27 -14.27 2.85 -26.44
CA SER A 27 -14.34 1.84 -25.38
C SER A 27 -12.94 1.46 -24.87
N ALA A 28 -11.99 1.27 -25.78
CA ALA A 28 -10.60 0.98 -25.42
C ALA A 28 -9.96 2.14 -24.65
N PHE A 29 -10.23 3.38 -25.05
CA PHE A 29 -9.75 4.56 -24.34
C PHE A 29 -10.34 4.66 -22.93
N ILE A 30 -11.65 4.47 -22.78
CA ILE A 30 -12.31 4.46 -21.47
C ILE A 30 -11.74 3.34 -20.59
N TYR A 31 -11.62 2.13 -21.13
CA TYR A 31 -11.06 0.98 -20.43
C TYR A 31 -9.64 1.28 -19.90
N TYR A 32 -8.76 1.82 -20.75
CA TYR A 32 -7.40 2.16 -20.37
C TYR A 32 -7.36 3.18 -19.22
N ASN A 33 -8.17 4.24 -19.29
CA ASN A 33 -8.22 5.26 -18.25
C ASN A 33 -8.77 4.72 -16.92
N VAL A 34 -9.86 3.93 -16.97
CA VAL A 34 -10.45 3.32 -15.77
C VAL A 34 -9.47 2.34 -15.13
N PHE A 35 -8.83 1.49 -15.93
CA PHE A 35 -7.87 0.50 -15.44
C PHE A 35 -6.69 1.18 -14.73
N ASN A 36 -6.06 2.18 -15.36
CA ASN A 36 -4.96 2.91 -14.75
C ASN A 36 -5.38 3.66 -13.47
N THR A 37 -6.60 4.18 -13.43
CA THR A 37 -7.13 4.85 -12.23
C THR A 37 -7.30 3.84 -11.08
N ILE A 38 -7.79 2.64 -11.37
CA ILE A 38 -7.95 1.58 -10.37
C ILE A 38 -6.59 1.16 -9.79
N ASP A 39 -5.57 1.02 -10.64
CA ASP A 39 -4.21 0.68 -10.18
C ASP A 39 -3.64 1.76 -9.27
N GLN A 40 -3.78 3.04 -9.65
CA GLN A 40 -3.34 4.17 -8.82
C GLN A 40 -4.06 4.23 -7.47
N LEU A 41 -5.37 3.96 -7.44
CA LEU A 41 -6.15 3.93 -6.20
C LEU A 41 -5.69 2.81 -5.27
N LYS A 42 -5.39 1.63 -5.83
CA LYS A 42 -4.88 0.48 -5.08
C LYS A 42 -3.50 0.79 -4.47
N ASP A 43 -2.59 1.37 -5.22
CA ASP A 43 -1.27 1.74 -4.72
C ASP A 43 -1.37 2.82 -3.63
N SER A 44 -2.23 3.82 -3.82
CA SER A 44 -2.50 4.84 -2.81
C SER A 44 -3.09 4.24 -1.53
N GLU A 45 -3.94 3.22 -1.63
CA GLU A 45 -4.51 2.57 -0.46
C GLU A 45 -3.46 1.77 0.32
N ILE A 46 -2.57 1.05 -0.37
CA ILE A 46 -1.44 0.35 0.26
C ILE A 46 -0.53 1.35 0.97
N ALA A 47 -0.21 2.48 0.32
CA ALA A 47 0.59 3.54 0.92
C ALA A 47 -0.04 4.10 2.20
N ASN A 48 -1.34 4.44 2.15
CA ASN A 48 -2.05 4.95 3.32
C ASN A 48 -2.06 3.93 4.48
N ARG A 49 -2.22 2.64 4.17
CA ARG A 49 -2.16 1.57 5.18
C ARG A 49 -0.76 1.43 5.79
N ALA A 50 0.30 1.53 4.99
CA ALA A 50 1.67 1.49 5.46
C ALA A 50 1.99 2.65 6.41
N TYR A 51 1.60 3.89 6.05
CA TYR A 51 1.73 5.05 6.92
C TYR A 51 0.93 4.87 8.22
N ALA A 52 -0.31 4.38 8.14
CA ALA A 52 -1.13 4.15 9.34
C ALA A 52 -0.47 3.14 10.30
N ILE A 53 0.14 2.06 9.79
CA ILE A 53 0.88 1.09 10.62
C ILE A 53 2.09 1.78 11.28
N ALA A 54 2.87 2.54 10.52
CA ALA A 54 4.03 3.27 11.04
C ALA A 54 3.62 4.29 12.12
N ASP A 55 2.52 5.00 11.91
CA ASP A 55 1.94 5.95 12.87
C ASP A 55 1.49 5.25 14.15
N VAL A 56 0.78 4.12 14.05
CA VAL A 56 0.34 3.33 15.21
C VAL A 56 1.54 2.81 16.00
N PHE A 57 2.57 2.30 15.31
CA PHE A 57 3.79 1.81 15.94
C PHE A 57 4.52 2.93 16.69
N GLU A 58 4.73 4.08 16.05
CA GLU A 58 5.36 5.24 16.71
C GLU A 58 4.51 5.73 17.88
N ASN A 59 3.19 5.79 17.75
CA ASN A 59 2.30 6.24 18.81
C ASN A 59 2.38 5.33 20.04
N TYR A 60 2.44 4.01 19.89
CA TYR A 60 2.64 3.12 21.04
C TYR A 60 3.99 3.38 21.72
N ALA A 61 5.05 3.56 20.95
CA ALA A 61 6.35 3.92 21.50
C ALA A 61 6.28 5.28 22.24
N LEU A 62 5.64 6.30 21.65
CA LEU A 62 5.47 7.62 22.26
C LEU A 62 4.69 7.57 23.56
N ILE A 63 3.60 6.80 23.61
CA ILE A 63 2.79 6.64 24.83
C ILE A 63 3.61 5.91 25.90
N ALA A 64 4.32 4.84 25.53
CA ALA A 64 5.15 4.08 26.47
C ALA A 64 6.22 4.99 27.10
N TYR A 65 6.92 5.76 26.27
CA TYR A 65 7.93 6.72 26.70
C TYR A 65 7.34 7.87 27.55
N SER A 66 6.29 8.51 27.06
CA SER A 66 5.73 9.70 27.72
C SER A 66 5.09 9.39 29.07
N LYS A 67 4.50 8.20 29.22
CA LYS A 67 3.82 7.78 30.45
C LYS A 67 4.69 6.91 31.35
N ASP A 68 5.91 6.56 30.92
CA ASP A 68 6.81 5.65 31.62
C ASP A 68 6.11 4.32 31.97
N VAL A 69 5.40 3.74 31.00
CA VAL A 69 4.72 2.44 31.14
C VAL A 69 5.07 1.50 30.00
N SER A 70 5.20 0.22 30.31
CA SER A 70 5.31 -0.81 29.28
C SER A 70 3.95 -1.04 28.61
N ILE A 71 3.92 -1.07 27.27
CA ILE A 71 2.72 -1.31 26.48
C ILE A 71 2.90 -2.61 25.71
N ASN A 72 2.01 -3.56 25.95
CA ASN A 72 1.93 -4.78 25.16
C ASN A 72 0.85 -4.61 24.10
N THR A 73 1.16 -4.92 22.84
CA THR A 73 0.23 -4.78 21.73
C THR A 73 0.47 -5.86 20.68
N THR A 74 -0.54 -6.06 19.84
CA THR A 74 -0.57 -7.12 18.85
C THR A 74 -0.73 -6.52 17.46
N PHE A 75 0.10 -6.97 16.52
CA PHE A 75 0.00 -6.67 15.11
C PHE A 75 -0.47 -7.91 14.36
N GLU A 76 -1.46 -7.72 13.50
CA GLU A 76 -2.05 -8.79 12.70
C GLU A 76 -1.90 -8.50 11.20
N PRO A 77 -1.87 -9.55 10.35
CA PRO A 77 -1.88 -9.39 8.90
C PRO A 77 -3.16 -8.67 8.44
N MET A 78 -3.05 -7.94 7.33
CA MET A 78 -4.19 -7.27 6.73
C MET A 78 -4.92 -8.22 5.77
N GLY A 79 -5.84 -9.02 6.31
CA GLY A 79 -6.53 -10.05 5.54
C GLY A 79 -5.54 -11.13 5.09
N THR A 80 -5.29 -11.24 3.78
CA THR A 80 -4.27 -12.16 3.22
C THR A 80 -2.91 -11.50 3.00
N LYS A 81 -2.77 -10.21 3.33
CA LYS A 81 -1.53 -9.45 3.13
C LYS A 81 -0.69 -9.44 4.39
N THR A 82 0.53 -9.97 4.26
CA THR A 82 1.58 -9.89 5.26
C THR A 82 2.39 -8.61 5.04
N TYR A 83 3.03 -8.12 6.08
CA TYR A 83 3.93 -6.97 6.01
C TYR A 83 5.06 -7.11 7.03
N THR A 84 6.14 -6.36 6.83
CA THR A 84 7.27 -6.32 7.77
C THR A 84 7.48 -4.91 8.27
N ILE A 85 7.57 -4.75 9.59
CA ILE A 85 7.95 -3.48 10.22
C ILE A 85 9.43 -3.56 10.55
N TYR A 86 10.26 -2.70 9.98
CA TYR A 86 11.67 -2.55 10.33
C TYR A 86 11.89 -1.31 11.18
N PHE A 87 12.77 -1.40 12.16
CA PHE A 87 13.16 -0.30 13.03
C PHE A 87 14.55 -0.61 13.62
N ALA A 88 15.43 0.39 13.69
CA ALA A 88 16.81 0.19 14.12
C ALA A 88 17.45 -1.02 13.39
N ASP A 89 18.02 -1.99 14.12
CA ASP A 89 18.60 -3.23 13.59
C ASP A 89 17.66 -4.45 13.71
N LYS A 90 16.36 -4.18 13.85
CA LYS A 90 15.32 -5.17 14.12
C LYS A 90 14.17 -5.08 13.10
N LYS A 91 13.39 -6.16 13.05
CA LYS A 91 12.17 -6.26 12.26
C LYS A 91 11.11 -7.10 12.96
N VAL A 92 9.85 -6.89 12.59
CA VAL A 92 8.71 -7.72 12.96
C VAL A 92 8.05 -8.17 11.66
N VAL A 93 8.10 -9.47 11.38
CA VAL A 93 7.45 -10.06 10.20
C VAL A 93 6.03 -10.43 10.57
N VAL A 94 5.05 -9.64 10.13
CA VAL A 94 3.63 -9.83 10.46
C VAL A 94 2.98 -10.73 9.40
N ASP A 95 3.28 -12.02 9.49
CA ASP A 95 2.66 -13.10 8.72
C ASP A 95 1.54 -13.85 9.47
N SER A 96 1.52 -13.69 10.79
CA SER A 96 0.50 -14.11 11.74
C SER A 96 0.29 -13.00 12.77
N GLU A 97 -0.60 -13.22 13.72
CA GLU A 97 -0.64 -12.42 14.94
C GLU A 97 0.75 -12.40 15.60
N LYS A 98 1.32 -11.21 15.80
CA LYS A 98 2.62 -10.96 16.45
C LYS A 98 2.44 -10.02 17.62
N THR A 99 2.92 -10.42 18.79
CA THR A 99 2.85 -9.63 20.01
C THR A 99 4.18 -8.95 20.26
N ILE A 100 4.15 -7.63 20.45
CA ILE A 100 5.32 -6.84 20.80
C ILE A 100 5.06 -6.00 22.03
N THR A 101 6.11 -5.81 22.83
CA THR A 101 6.08 -4.97 24.02
C THR A 101 7.02 -3.78 23.84
N PHE A 102 6.47 -2.58 23.99
CA PHE A 102 7.20 -1.32 24.07
C PHE A 102 7.55 -1.05 25.53
N ILE A 103 8.84 -0.95 25.83
CA ILE A 103 9.37 -0.76 27.19
C ILE A 103 10.11 0.58 27.21
N PRO A 104 9.66 1.56 28.01
CA PRO A 104 10.36 2.83 28.11
C PRO A 104 11.73 2.65 28.77
N THR A 105 12.68 3.46 28.34
CA THR A 105 14.05 3.52 28.87
C THR A 105 14.49 4.98 28.94
N ASN A 106 15.59 5.26 29.65
CA ASN A 106 16.11 6.62 29.78
C ASN A 106 16.47 7.30 28.45
N ASP A 107 16.76 6.52 27.40
CA ASP A 107 17.22 7.03 26.10
C ASP A 107 16.18 6.82 24.98
N GLY A 108 14.94 6.43 25.29
CA GLY A 108 13.91 6.11 24.30
C GLY A 108 13.13 4.85 24.64
N VAL A 109 12.75 4.07 23.64
CA VAL A 109 11.90 2.88 23.81
C VAL A 109 12.59 1.64 23.30
N LYS A 110 12.62 0.59 24.13
CA LYS A 110 13.05 -0.75 23.72
C LYS A 110 11.84 -1.55 23.24
N VAL A 111 11.96 -2.23 22.11
CA VAL A 111 10.92 -3.14 21.61
C VAL A 111 11.39 -4.59 21.75
N GLU A 112 10.52 -5.40 22.36
CA GLU A 112 10.70 -6.84 22.60
C GLU A 112 9.46 -7.63 22.16
N GLY A 113 9.54 -8.97 22.21
CA GLY A 113 8.47 -9.89 21.80
C GLY A 113 8.82 -10.61 20.51
N ASP A 114 7.88 -10.66 19.58
CA ASP A 114 8.03 -11.29 18.26
C ASP A 114 8.88 -10.42 17.30
N VAL A 115 10.12 -10.16 17.70
CA VAL A 115 11.07 -9.29 17.01
C VAL A 115 12.30 -10.10 16.58
N GLU A 116 12.72 -9.92 15.34
CA GLU A 116 13.89 -10.55 14.74
C GLU A 116 14.96 -9.51 14.39
N SER A 117 16.21 -9.93 14.18
CA SER A 117 17.21 -9.03 13.58
C SER A 117 16.87 -8.79 12.11
N SER A 118 16.95 -7.53 11.67
CA SER A 118 16.76 -7.16 10.26
C SER A 118 18.00 -7.41 9.40
N GLY A 119 19.17 -7.59 10.01
CA GLY A 119 20.46 -7.63 9.32
C GLY A 119 20.91 -6.30 8.72
N SER A 120 20.14 -5.21 8.87
CA SER A 120 20.46 -3.88 8.36
C SER A 120 19.83 -2.78 9.21
N TYR A 121 20.55 -1.68 9.41
CA TYR A 121 20.06 -0.59 10.25
C TYR A 121 19.13 0.34 9.46
N VAL A 122 17.96 0.63 10.02
CA VAL A 122 17.00 1.63 9.52
C VAL A 122 16.92 2.78 10.51
N ASN A 123 17.19 4.00 10.03
CA ASN A 123 17.05 5.23 10.82
C ASN A 123 15.60 5.73 10.78
N GLY A 124 14.71 5.05 11.49
CA GLY A 124 13.28 5.34 11.49
C GLY A 124 12.42 4.08 11.63
N ILE A 125 11.20 4.15 11.13
CA ILE A 125 10.33 2.98 10.90
C ILE A 125 10.17 2.80 9.40
N ARG A 126 10.37 1.57 8.91
CA ARG A 126 9.99 1.16 7.56
C ARG A 126 8.88 0.13 7.64
N VAL A 127 7.79 0.34 6.91
CA VAL A 127 6.74 -0.68 6.74
C VAL A 127 6.78 -1.17 5.30
N ASP A 128 6.99 -2.47 5.12
CA ASP A 128 7.26 -3.12 3.85
C ASP A 128 6.19 -4.17 3.53
N PHE A 129 5.57 -4.07 2.36
CA PHE A 129 4.57 -4.98 1.81
C PHE A 129 5.12 -5.84 0.64
N GLY A 130 6.45 -5.92 0.50
CA GLY A 130 7.16 -6.66 -0.55
C GLY A 130 7.53 -5.77 -1.74
N ASP A 131 6.53 -5.42 -2.54
CA ASP A 131 6.73 -4.61 -3.76
C ASP A 131 6.75 -3.10 -3.46
N PHE A 132 6.39 -2.71 -2.24
CA PHE A 132 6.21 -1.33 -1.82
C PHE A 132 6.56 -1.18 -0.34
N TYR A 133 7.25 -0.08 0.00
CA TYR A 133 7.56 0.28 1.37
C TYR A 133 7.37 1.77 1.61
N VAL A 134 7.13 2.11 2.88
CA VAL A 134 7.12 3.48 3.39
C VAL A 134 8.17 3.61 4.47
N ASP A 135 8.95 4.68 4.39
CA ASP A 135 9.88 5.10 5.43
C ASP A 135 9.31 6.29 6.18
N LYS A 136 9.42 6.26 7.50
CA LYS A 136 9.02 7.33 8.39
C LYS A 136 10.12 7.63 9.38
N GLU A 137 10.48 8.91 9.47
CA GLU A 137 11.38 9.41 10.51
C GLU A 137 10.70 9.36 11.87
N LEU A 138 11.49 9.04 12.90
CA LEU A 138 11.00 8.86 14.26
C LEU A 138 11.14 10.15 15.08
N SER A 139 10.12 10.46 15.85
CA SER A 139 10.13 11.55 16.84
C SER A 139 10.83 11.16 18.14
N ILE A 140 10.96 9.86 18.40
CA ILE A 140 11.64 9.29 19.56
C ILE A 140 12.58 8.16 19.16
N TYR A 141 13.64 7.97 19.93
CA TYR A 141 14.57 6.89 19.66
C TYR A 141 13.95 5.53 20.03
N ILE A 142 14.04 4.56 19.11
CA ILE A 142 13.56 3.18 19.28
C ILE A 142 14.73 2.22 19.11
N LYS A 143 14.85 1.24 20.02
CA LYS A 143 15.89 0.22 20.11
C LYS A 143 15.33 -1.19 20.01
#